data_AF-A0AAV5VFB1-F1
#
_entry.id   AF-A0AAV5VFB1-F1
#
_cell.length_a   1.000
_cell.length_b   1.000
_cell.length_c   1.000
_cell.angle_alpha   90.00
_cell.angle_beta   90.00
_cell.angle_gamma   90.00
#
_symmetry.space_group_name_H-M   'P 1'
#
loop_
_entity.id
_entity.type
_entity.pdbx_description
1 polymer ?
#
loop_
_entity_poly.entity_id
_entity_poly.type
_entity_poly.pdbx_seq_one_letter_code
_entity_poly.pdbx_strand_id
1 'polypeptide(L)'
;LPFACLVGSAILCMHGGISEKLTSLEAIEQIPKPLIDPNTHQLACDLLWADPMLGLKGYTDNKVRGVSVNFGADVLQATMDKLNIQMIVRGHQV
;
A
#
# COMPACT_ATOMS: atom_id res chain seq x y z
N LEU A 1 -13.86 -5.52 -6.53
CA LEU A 1 -13.62 -5.71 -5.07
C LEU A 1 -13.03 -4.41 -4.51
N PRO A 2 -13.24 -4.09 -3.22
CA PRO A 2 -12.53 -2.98 -2.56
C PRO A 2 -11.02 -3.23 -2.49
N PHE A 3 -10.21 -2.16 -2.48
CA PHE A 3 -8.74 -2.26 -2.38
C PHE A 3 -8.23 -2.20 -0.94
N ALA A 4 -8.95 -1.51 -0.06
CA ALA A 4 -8.59 -1.35 1.34
C ALA A 4 -9.84 -1.23 2.23
N CYS A 5 -9.65 -1.34 3.53
CA CYS A 5 -10.66 -1.12 4.55
C CYS A 5 -10.03 -0.36 5.73
N LEU A 6 -10.75 0.63 6.26
CA LEU A 6 -10.37 1.32 7.49
C LEU A 6 -11.22 0.78 8.65
N VAL A 7 -10.58 0.20 9.66
CA VAL A 7 -11.23 -0.37 10.84
C VAL A 7 -10.99 0.55 12.04
N GLY A 8 -12.09 0.94 12.70
CA GLY A 8 -12.04 1.76 13.91
C GLY A 8 -11.31 3.10 13.74
N SER A 9 -11.26 3.62 12.51
CA SER A 9 -10.51 4.84 12.14
C SER A 9 -9.01 4.81 12.50
N ALA A 10 -8.44 3.63 12.72
CA ALA A 10 -7.06 3.49 13.22
C ALA A 10 -6.25 2.40 12.51
N ILE A 11 -6.91 1.40 11.92
CA ILE A 11 -6.24 0.27 11.27
C ILE A 11 -6.59 0.28 9.78
N LEU A 12 -5.59 0.43 8.93
CA LEU A 12 -5.77 0.37 7.49
C LEU A 12 -5.38 -1.03 6.97
N CYS A 13 -6.34 -1.74 6.42
CA CYS A 13 -6.16 -3.09 5.88
C CYS A 13 -6.05 -3.06 4.35
N MET A 14 -5.10 -3.77 3.78
CA MET A 14 -4.95 -3.98 2.32
C MET A 14 -4.34 -5.36 2.03
N HIS A 15 -4.19 -5.73 0.76
CA HIS A 15 -3.60 -7.03 0.42
C HIS A 15 -2.07 -7.00 0.52
N GLY A 16 -1.44 -6.13 -0.29
CA GLY A 16 0.01 -5.98 -0.43
C GLY A 16 0.59 -5.06 0.62
N GLY A 17 0.65 -3.75 0.33
CA GLY A 17 1.22 -2.77 1.23
C GLY A 17 1.04 -1.33 0.74
N ILE A 18 1.96 -0.46 1.16
CA ILE A 18 1.87 0.99 0.92
C ILE A 18 2.49 1.42 -0.41
N SER A 19 2.13 2.64 -0.83
CA SER A 19 2.58 3.26 -2.07
C SER A 19 3.08 4.68 -1.81
N GLU A 20 4.04 5.15 -2.61
CA GLU A 20 4.37 6.57 -2.70
C GLU A 20 3.16 7.43 -3.11
N LYS A 21 2.20 6.83 -3.83
CA LYS A 21 0.96 7.49 -4.26
C LYS A 21 -0.14 7.46 -3.20
N LEU A 22 0.08 6.80 -2.06
CA LEU A 22 -0.86 6.80 -0.95
C LEU A 22 -0.71 8.10 -0.15
N THR A 23 -1.32 9.17 -0.66
CA THR A 23 -1.22 10.50 -0.05
C THR A 23 -2.31 10.83 0.94
N SER A 24 -3.47 10.19 0.81
CA SER A 24 -4.61 10.33 1.73
C SER A 24 -5.51 9.10 1.61
N LEU A 25 -6.49 8.96 2.51
CA LEU A 25 -7.47 7.87 2.40
C LEU A 25 -8.39 8.07 1.18
N GLU A 26 -8.70 9.31 0.84
CA GLU A 26 -9.47 9.68 -0.34
C GLU A 26 -8.76 9.26 -1.63
N ALA A 27 -7.41 9.24 -1.66
CA ALA A 27 -6.66 8.75 -2.81
C ALA A 27 -7.02 7.30 -3.17
N ILE A 28 -7.36 6.47 -2.17
CA ILE A 28 -7.83 5.09 -2.39
C ILE A 28 -9.25 5.09 -2.96
N GLU A 29 -10.11 6.00 -2.50
CA GLU A 29 -11.49 6.13 -2.98
C GLU A 29 -11.55 6.59 -4.44
N GLN A 30 -10.59 7.42 -4.87
CA GLN A 30 -10.47 7.93 -6.24
C GLN A 30 -9.92 6.91 -7.25
N ILE A 31 -9.50 5.71 -6.81
CA ILE A 31 -9.08 4.67 -7.74
C ILE A 31 -10.28 4.27 -8.62
N PRO A 32 -10.16 4.38 -9.96
CA PRO A 32 -11.29 4.13 -10.86
C PRO A 32 -11.78 2.69 -10.76
N LYS A 33 -13.11 2.53 -10.80
CA LYS A 33 -13.80 1.23 -10.80
C LYS A 33 -14.81 1.19 -11.94
N PRO A 34 -14.87 0.11 -12.75
CA PRO A 34 -14.02 -1.08 -12.66
C PRO A 34 -12.59 -0.82 -13.14
N LEU A 35 -11.63 -1.51 -12.52
CA LEU A 35 -10.25 -1.55 -12.97
C LEU A 35 -10.00 -2.96 -13.54
N ILE A 36 -9.77 -3.05 -14.86
CA ILE A 36 -9.59 -4.37 -15.52
C ILE A 36 -8.23 -4.97 -15.14
N ASP A 37 -7.18 -4.15 -15.20
CA ASP A 37 -5.84 -4.54 -14.77
C ASP A 37 -5.34 -3.57 -13.70
N PRO A 38 -5.16 -4.01 -12.43
CA PRO A 38 -4.67 -3.15 -11.36
C PRO A 38 -3.25 -2.65 -11.57
N ASN A 39 -2.44 -3.32 -12.39
CA ASN A 39 -1.07 -2.92 -12.67
C ASN A 39 -1.00 -1.63 -13.51
N THR A 40 -2.11 -1.23 -14.15
CA THR A 40 -2.22 0.02 -14.92
C THR A 40 -2.38 1.28 -14.05
N HIS A 41 -2.64 1.11 -12.75
CA HIS A 41 -2.79 2.22 -11.82
C HIS A 41 -1.87 2.02 -10.62
N GLN A 42 -0.84 2.86 -10.50
CA GLN A 42 0.25 2.67 -9.52
C GLN A 42 -0.25 2.40 -8.09
N LEU A 43 -1.16 3.22 -7.57
CA LEU A 43 -1.69 3.03 -6.21
C LEU A 43 -2.46 1.70 -6.08
N ALA A 44 -3.20 1.28 -7.10
CA ALA A 44 -3.94 0.03 -7.06
C ALA A 44 -3.00 -1.18 -7.11
N CYS A 45 -1.97 -1.09 -7.96
CA CYS A 45 -0.89 -2.08 -8.05
C CYS A 45 -0.21 -2.25 -6.69
N ASP A 46 0.19 -1.14 -6.05
CA ASP A 46 0.92 -1.19 -4.78
C ASP A 46 0.09 -1.69 -3.60
N LEU A 47 -1.18 -1.27 -3.50
CA LEU A 47 -2.11 -1.81 -2.49
C LEU A 47 -2.30 -3.33 -2.59
N LEU A 48 -2.02 -3.92 -3.76
CA LEU A 48 -2.10 -5.35 -4.00
C LEU A 48 -0.75 -6.07 -3.93
N TRP A 49 0.35 -5.44 -4.34
CA TRP A 49 1.62 -6.14 -4.59
C TRP A 49 2.84 -5.61 -3.83
N ALA A 50 2.73 -4.48 -3.13
CA ALA A 50 3.86 -3.95 -2.38
C ALA A 50 4.22 -4.85 -1.19
N ASP A 51 5.52 -5.00 -0.91
CA ASP A 51 6.04 -5.86 0.15
C ASP A 51 7.03 -5.11 1.06
N PRO A 52 6.99 -5.29 2.39
CA PRO A 52 8.00 -4.71 3.26
C PRO A 52 9.39 -5.34 3.02
N MET A 53 10.45 -4.56 3.18
CA MET A 53 11.84 -5.06 3.11
C MET A 53 12.65 -4.61 4.33
N LEU A 54 13.16 -5.58 5.09
CA LEU A 54 13.99 -5.32 6.26
C LEU A 54 15.30 -4.63 5.86
N GLY A 55 15.66 -3.56 6.58
CA GLY A 55 16.88 -2.79 6.33
C GLY A 55 16.81 -1.80 5.17
N LEU A 56 15.70 -1.77 4.40
CA LEU A 56 15.46 -0.76 3.37
C LEU A 56 15.12 0.59 4.01
N LYS A 57 15.66 1.66 3.44
CA LYS A 57 15.18 3.04 3.64
C LYS A 57 14.50 3.51 2.36
N GLY A 58 13.29 4.06 2.47
CA GLY A 58 12.53 4.51 1.30
C GLY A 58 11.82 3.37 0.56
N TYR A 59 11.73 3.53 -0.76
CA TYR A 59 11.14 2.55 -1.68
C TYR A 59 12.19 2.02 -2.66
N THR A 60 11.98 0.81 -3.17
CA THR A 60 12.76 0.25 -4.29
C THR A 60 11.88 -0.70 -5.10
N ASP A 61 12.27 -1.07 -6.31
CA ASP A 61 11.49 -1.97 -7.16
C ASP A 61 11.35 -3.37 -6.54
N ASN A 62 10.14 -3.92 -6.55
CA ASN A 62 9.90 -5.28 -6.07
C ASN A 62 10.30 -6.33 -7.11
N LYS A 63 11.57 -6.72 -7.07
CA LYS A 63 12.13 -7.71 -8.01
C LYS A 63 11.52 -9.11 -7.87
N VAL A 64 10.98 -9.46 -6.70
CA VAL A 64 10.37 -10.79 -6.46
C VAL A 64 9.02 -10.88 -7.15
N ARG A 65 8.24 -9.80 -7.15
CA ARG A 65 6.93 -9.73 -7.82
C ARG A 65 7.03 -9.35 -9.30
N GLY A 66 8.11 -8.67 -9.69
CA GLY A 66 8.27 -8.12 -11.05
C GLY A 66 7.37 -6.92 -11.35
N VAL A 67 6.62 -6.45 -10.34
CA VAL A 67 5.72 -5.29 -10.36
C VAL A 67 5.71 -4.67 -8.96
N SER A 68 5.29 -3.42 -8.84
CA SER A 68 5.19 -2.70 -7.56
C SER A 68 6.55 -2.50 -6.86
N VAL A 69 6.53 -2.17 -5.57
CA VAL A 69 7.66 -1.69 -4.79
C VAL A 69 7.85 -2.50 -3.52
N ASN A 70 9.09 -2.56 -3.07
CA ASN A 70 9.42 -2.82 -1.69
C ASN A 70 9.49 -1.51 -0.91
N PHE A 71 9.08 -1.54 0.36
CA PHE A 71 9.07 -0.36 1.23
C PHE A 71 9.76 -0.62 2.57
N GLY A 72 10.46 0.40 3.05
CA GLY A 72 11.15 0.41 4.34
C GLY A 72 10.23 0.75 5.52
N ALA A 73 10.72 0.50 6.74
CA ALA A 73 10.01 0.85 7.97
C ALA A 73 9.86 2.37 8.16
N ASP A 74 10.78 3.15 7.61
CA ASP A 74 10.78 4.62 7.65
C ASP A 74 9.60 5.21 6.89
N VAL A 75 9.36 4.74 5.67
CA VAL A 75 8.21 5.19 4.86
C VAL A 75 6.89 4.62 5.39
N LEU A 76 6.90 3.43 5.98
CA LEU A 76 5.74 2.90 6.70
C LEU A 76 5.31 3.82 7.84
N GLN A 77 6.25 4.21 8.71
CA GLN A 77 5.94 5.13 9.81
C GLN A 77 5.43 6.48 9.28
N ALA A 78 6.12 7.05 8.29
CA ALA A 78 5.72 8.33 7.69
C ALA A 78 4.32 8.26 7.07
N THR A 79 3.95 7.15 6.42
CA THR A 79 2.60 6.95 5.88
C THR A 79 1.56 6.81 6.99
N MET A 80 1.86 6.09 8.07
CA MET A 80 0.93 5.98 9.20
C MET A 80 0.66 7.33 9.86
N ASP A 81 1.71 8.12 10.10
CA ASP A 81 1.61 9.46 10.66
C ASP A 81 0.80 10.38 9.73
N LYS A 82 1.09 10.32 8.41
CA LYS A 82 0.40 11.12 7.39
C LYS A 82 -1.09 10.83 7.29
N LEU A 83 -1.47 9.56 7.42
CA LEU A 83 -2.87 9.13 7.35
C LEU A 83 -3.57 9.15 8.71
N ASN A 84 -2.87 9.52 9.79
CA ASN A 84 -3.34 9.47 11.17
C ASN A 84 -3.90 8.08 11.55
N ILE A 85 -3.19 7.02 11.20
CA ILE A 85 -3.50 5.64 11.55
C ILE A 85 -2.41 5.05 12.44
N GLN A 86 -2.74 3.97 13.15
CA GLN A 86 -1.85 3.33 14.12
C GLN A 86 -1.25 2.03 13.61
N MET A 87 -1.88 1.40 12.62
CA MET A 87 -1.48 0.08 12.14
C MET A 87 -1.88 -0.13 10.68
N ILE A 88 -1.02 -0.85 9.96
CA ILE A 88 -1.34 -1.46 8.68
C ILE A 88 -1.43 -2.97 8.84
N VAL A 89 -2.52 -3.55 8.37
CA VAL A 89 -2.72 -5.02 8.31
C VAL A 89 -2.72 -5.46 6.85
N ARG A 90 -1.94 -6.51 6.56
CA ARG A 90 -1.74 -7.05 5.21
C ARG A 90 -1.74 -8.59 5.20
N GLY A 91 -1.81 -9.20 4.01
CA GLY A 91 -1.94 -10.67 3.87
C GLY A 91 -1.20 -11.32 2.70
N HIS A 92 -0.20 -10.65 2.11
CA HIS A 92 0.35 -11.04 0.81
C HIS A 92 1.62 -11.95 0.83
N GLN A 93 2.25 -12.16 1.99
CA GLN A 93 3.43 -13.03 2.15
C GLN A 93 3.18 -14.08 3.24
N VAL A 94 3.74 -15.29 3.03
CA VAL A 94 3.78 -16.39 4.02
C VAL A 94 5.02 -16.25 4.90
#